data_AF-A0A3C0INS9-F1
#
_entry.id   AF-A0A3C0INS9-F1
#
_cell.length_a   1.000
_cell.length_b   1.000
_cell.length_c   1.000
_cell.angle_alpha   90.00
_cell.angle_beta   90.00
_cell.angle_gamma   90.00
#
_symmetry.space_group_name_H-M   'P 1'
#
loop_
_entity.id
_entity.type
_entity.pdbx_description
1 polymer ?
#
loop_
_entity_poly.entity_id
_entity_poly.type
_entity_poly.pdbx_seq_one_letter_code
_entity_poly.pdbx_strand_id
1 'polypeptide(L)'
;ADRLHNMRTLDFMKREKQLKIASETIWVYAPLAHRMGLYSIKTELEDLSMKYMEPEAYRDIAKKLSETKRERTRYINEFIRPLREKLDRSGFKFEIYGRPKSIHSIWNKIKKKGVAFEEVYDLFAIRVILDSSQEKEKEECWKVYSMITDEYTPSPERLRDWLSNPKSNGYEALHTTVMGPQGRWVEVQIRTKRMNEIAEKGLAAHYKYKEGSANEDRFDKWFGQIREVITSQDTDSVDFLQDFKTSFLAEEIYVYTPKGDVKMLPVGSTALDFAFSIHSAIGSKCIGAKVNHKLVPISHKLRSGD
;
A
#
# COMPACT_ATOMS: atom_id res chain seq x y z
N ALA A 1 4.51 11.44 -16.05
CA ALA A 1 3.82 12.74 -16.17
C ALA A 1 2.95 12.79 -17.42
N ASP A 2 3.51 12.57 -18.62
CA ASP A 2 2.78 12.58 -19.90
C ASP A 2 1.53 11.67 -19.91
N ARG A 3 1.69 10.38 -19.57
CA ARG A 3 0.56 9.44 -19.50
C ARG A 3 -0.58 9.92 -18.58
N LEU A 4 -0.25 10.52 -17.44
CA LEU A 4 -1.25 11.05 -16.50
C LEU A 4 -2.02 12.23 -17.11
N HIS A 5 -1.32 13.12 -17.81
CA HIS A 5 -1.95 14.21 -18.55
C HIS A 5 -2.92 13.67 -19.61
N ASN A 6 -2.48 12.68 -20.41
CA ASN A 6 -3.31 12.05 -21.44
C ASN A 6 -4.57 11.40 -20.85
N MET A 7 -4.47 10.75 -19.68
CA MET A 7 -5.63 10.16 -19.00
C MET A 7 -6.64 11.20 -18.50
N ARG A 8 -6.17 12.38 -18.07
CA ARG A 8 -7.04 13.49 -17.64
C ARG A 8 -7.83 14.11 -18.79
N THR A 9 -7.30 14.06 -20.01
CA THR A 9 -7.91 14.67 -21.21
C THR A 9 -8.50 13.63 -22.19
N LEU A 10 -8.61 12.37 -21.77
CA LEU A 10 -9.00 11.25 -22.62
C LEU A 10 -10.47 11.31 -23.11
N ASP A 11 -11.29 12.19 -22.52
CA ASP A 11 -12.70 12.40 -22.87
C ASP A 11 -12.91 12.76 -24.35
N PHE A 12 -11.92 13.40 -25.01
CA PHE A 12 -12.00 13.81 -26.43
C PHE A 12 -11.66 12.70 -27.43
N MET A 13 -11.19 11.53 -26.96
CA MET A 13 -10.84 10.41 -27.84
C MET A 13 -12.05 9.51 -28.12
N LYS A 14 -12.02 8.82 -29.28
CA LYS A 14 -13.00 7.77 -29.60
C LYS A 14 -12.96 6.65 -28.55
N ARG A 15 -14.12 6.06 -28.24
CA ARG A 15 -14.30 5.04 -27.19
C ARG A 15 -13.28 3.90 -27.23
N GLU A 16 -12.99 3.37 -28.41
CA GLU A 16 -11.99 2.31 -28.61
C GLU A 16 -10.58 2.74 -28.16
N LYS A 17 -10.17 3.96 -28.52
CA LYS A 17 -8.90 4.54 -28.06
C LYS A 17 -8.89 4.78 -26.57
N GLN A 18 -10.01 5.26 -25.99
CA GLN A 18 -10.13 5.44 -24.55
C GLN A 18 -9.91 4.12 -23.81
N LEU A 19 -10.57 3.04 -24.24
CA LEU A 19 -10.45 1.71 -23.65
C LEU A 19 -9.03 1.15 -23.80
N LYS A 20 -8.41 1.28 -24.98
CA LYS A 20 -7.02 0.86 -25.21
C LYS A 20 -6.06 1.57 -24.26
N ILE A 21 -6.13 2.90 -24.19
CA ILE A 21 -5.23 3.74 -23.38
C ILE A 21 -5.47 3.49 -21.88
N ALA A 22 -6.72 3.39 -21.44
CA ALA A 22 -7.06 3.07 -20.05
C ALA A 22 -6.57 1.69 -19.64
N SER A 23 -6.71 0.69 -20.53
CA SER A 23 -6.21 -0.67 -20.28
C SER A 23 -4.69 -0.68 -20.16
N GLU A 24 -3.98 -0.08 -21.11
CA GLU A 24 -2.51 0.05 -21.00
C GLU A 24 -2.09 0.78 -19.71
N THR A 25 -2.85 1.81 -19.32
CA THR A 25 -2.59 2.58 -18.10
C THR A 25 -2.71 1.73 -16.85
N ILE A 26 -3.80 0.96 -16.69
CA ILE A 26 -3.99 0.13 -15.51
C ILE A 26 -3.04 -1.07 -15.48
N TRP A 27 -2.67 -1.63 -16.63
CA TRP A 27 -1.83 -2.83 -16.72
C TRP A 27 -0.33 -2.54 -16.66
N VAL A 28 0.11 -1.36 -17.11
CA VAL A 28 1.55 -1.03 -17.20
C VAL A 28 1.91 0.15 -16.29
N TYR A 29 1.24 1.29 -16.47
CA TYR A 29 1.68 2.55 -15.87
C TYR A 29 1.32 2.69 -14.39
N ALA A 30 0.12 2.25 -13.98
CA ALA A 30 -0.29 2.28 -12.57
C ALA A 30 0.59 1.37 -11.70
N PRO A 31 0.89 0.11 -12.10
CA PRO A 31 1.90 -0.70 -11.43
C PRO A 31 3.24 0.04 -11.39
N LEU A 32 3.74 0.54 -12.53
CA LEU A 32 5.03 1.25 -12.56
C LEU A 32 5.12 2.37 -11.52
N ALA A 33 4.08 3.21 -11.44
CA ALA A 33 3.97 4.27 -10.43
C ALA A 33 3.98 3.71 -8.99
N HIS A 34 3.33 2.58 -8.73
CA HIS A 34 3.31 1.93 -7.41
C HIS A 34 4.70 1.52 -6.90
N ARG A 35 5.50 0.82 -7.72
CA ARG A 35 6.88 0.44 -7.33
C ARG A 35 7.78 1.65 -7.16
N MET A 36 7.59 2.69 -7.96
CA MET A 36 8.33 3.95 -7.80
C MET A 36 7.91 4.73 -6.54
N GLY A 37 6.92 4.24 -5.78
CA GLY A 37 6.38 4.92 -4.59
C GLY A 37 5.50 6.13 -4.92
N LEU A 38 5.11 6.30 -6.18
CA LEU A 38 4.29 7.42 -6.67
C LEU A 38 2.79 7.12 -6.44
N TYR A 39 2.40 6.96 -5.18
CA TYR A 39 1.05 6.51 -4.81
C TYR A 39 -0.06 7.47 -5.25
N SER A 40 0.19 8.78 -5.22
CA SER A 40 -0.76 9.80 -5.69
C SER A 40 -1.07 9.61 -7.18
N ILE A 41 -0.02 9.52 -8.00
CA ILE A 41 -0.11 9.27 -9.45
C ILE A 41 -0.77 7.92 -9.72
N LYS A 42 -0.34 6.86 -9.04
CA LYS A 42 -0.94 5.52 -9.16
C LYS A 42 -2.46 5.59 -8.94
N THR A 43 -2.88 6.15 -7.81
CA THR A 43 -4.29 6.21 -7.42
C THR A 43 -5.12 6.97 -8.46
N GLU A 44 -4.59 8.06 -8.98
CA GLU A 44 -5.27 8.87 -10.00
C GLU A 44 -5.36 8.13 -11.35
N LEU A 45 -4.28 7.47 -11.79
CA LEU A 45 -4.29 6.64 -13.00
C LEU A 45 -5.32 5.51 -12.89
N GLU A 46 -5.43 4.87 -11.72
CA GLU A 46 -6.41 3.82 -11.45
C GLU A 46 -7.85 4.33 -11.53
N ASP A 47 -8.16 5.44 -10.85
CA ASP A 47 -9.51 6.03 -10.87
C ASP A 47 -9.90 6.51 -12.28
N LEU A 48 -8.97 7.14 -13.00
CA LEU A 48 -9.19 7.56 -14.39
C LEU A 48 -9.37 6.34 -15.31
N SER A 49 -8.58 5.28 -15.14
CA SER A 49 -8.73 4.06 -15.93
C SER A 49 -10.09 3.42 -15.68
N MET A 50 -10.54 3.36 -14.42
CA MET A 50 -11.87 2.86 -14.08
C MET A 50 -12.99 3.71 -14.67
N LYS A 51 -12.87 5.05 -14.67
CA LYS A 51 -13.84 5.97 -15.29
C LYS A 51 -14.13 5.58 -16.74
N TYR A 52 -13.11 5.19 -17.49
CA TYR A 52 -13.27 4.77 -18.88
C TYR A 52 -13.62 3.30 -19.01
N MET A 53 -12.99 2.38 -18.27
CA MET A 53 -13.26 0.95 -18.44
C MET A 53 -14.64 0.53 -17.93
N GLU A 54 -15.10 1.12 -16.82
CA GLU A 54 -16.29 0.71 -16.06
C GLU A 54 -17.14 1.95 -15.69
N PRO A 55 -17.68 2.70 -16.68
CA PRO A 55 -18.23 4.04 -16.49
C PRO A 55 -19.51 4.08 -15.64
N GLU A 56 -20.30 3.00 -15.63
CA GLU A 56 -21.53 2.91 -14.82
C GLU A 56 -21.18 2.72 -13.34
N ALA A 57 -20.34 1.74 -13.02
CA ALA A 57 -19.87 1.50 -11.67
C ALA A 57 -19.13 2.71 -11.09
N TYR A 58 -18.31 3.38 -11.91
CA TYR A 58 -17.62 4.61 -11.50
C TYR A 58 -18.62 5.71 -11.11
N ARG A 59 -19.63 5.96 -11.96
CA ARG A 59 -20.66 6.97 -11.71
C ARG A 59 -21.52 6.65 -10.49
N ASP A 60 -21.89 5.39 -10.30
CA ASP A 60 -22.67 4.95 -9.13
C ASP A 60 -21.90 5.18 -7.83
N ILE A 61 -20.66 4.71 -7.75
CA ILE A 61 -19.81 4.92 -6.56
C ILE A 61 -19.56 6.41 -6.31
N ALA A 62 -19.29 7.19 -7.36
CA ALA A 62 -19.10 8.64 -7.25
C ALA A 62 -20.35 9.35 -6.70
N LYS A 63 -21.54 8.95 -7.17
CA LYS A 63 -22.82 9.48 -6.70
C LYS A 63 -23.04 9.14 -5.23
N LYS A 64 -22.91 7.87 -4.84
CA LYS A 64 -23.08 7.44 -3.43
C LYS A 64 -22.07 8.11 -2.48
N LEU A 65 -20.82 8.30 -2.93
CA LEU A 65 -19.81 9.03 -2.16
C LEU A 65 -20.16 10.51 -1.96
N SER A 66 -20.83 11.13 -2.93
CA SER A 66 -21.30 12.50 -2.86
C SER A 66 -22.49 12.64 -1.90
N GLU A 67 -23.48 11.75 -2.03
CA GLU A 67 -24.68 11.73 -1.18
C GLU A 67 -24.34 11.51 0.31
N THR A 68 -23.38 10.62 0.59
CA THR A 68 -22.94 10.31 1.96
C THR A 68 -21.89 11.28 2.52
N LYS A 69 -21.45 12.29 1.75
CA LYS A 69 -20.32 13.17 2.13
C LYS A 69 -20.54 13.86 3.48
N ARG A 70 -21.74 14.39 3.73
CA ARG A 70 -22.05 15.16 4.94
C ARG A 70 -22.03 14.29 6.20
N GLU A 71 -22.65 13.11 6.16
CA GLU A 71 -22.63 12.14 7.27
C GLU A 71 -21.19 11.71 7.55
N ARG A 72 -20.44 11.37 6.50
CA ARG A 72 -19.05 10.88 6.62
C ARG A 72 -18.13 11.95 7.22
N THR A 73 -18.25 13.21 6.80
CA THR A 73 -17.49 14.32 7.39
C THR A 73 -17.85 14.53 8.87
N ARG A 74 -19.13 14.42 9.25
CA ARG A 74 -19.55 14.51 10.65
C ARG A 74 -18.91 13.40 11.49
N TYR A 75 -18.99 12.16 11.02
CA TYR A 75 -18.38 11.00 11.69
C TYR A 75 -16.86 11.16 11.84
N ILE A 76 -16.16 11.57 10.77
CA ILE A 76 -14.72 11.81 10.80
C ILE A 76 -14.36 12.86 11.86
N ASN A 77 -15.11 13.96 11.93
CA ASN A 77 -14.84 15.02 12.91
C ASN A 77 -15.11 14.55 14.35
N GLU A 78 -16.17 13.76 14.57
CA GLU A 78 -16.47 13.15 15.87
C GLU A 78 -15.35 12.21 16.31
N PHE A 79 -14.84 11.37 15.40
CA PHE A 79 -13.73 10.47 15.67
C PHE A 79 -12.42 11.22 15.96
N ILE A 80 -12.12 12.28 15.19
CA ILE A 80 -10.87 13.04 15.30
C ILE A 80 -10.83 13.90 16.56
N ARG A 81 -11.97 14.45 17.00
CA ARG A 81 -12.03 15.43 18.10
C ARG A 81 -11.28 14.98 19.37
N PRO A 82 -11.58 13.81 19.99
CA PRO A 82 -10.88 13.41 21.21
C PRO A 82 -9.38 13.15 20.98
N LEU A 83 -9.02 12.59 19.82
CA LEU A 83 -7.61 12.36 19.45
C LEU A 83 -6.84 13.68 19.32
N ARG A 84 -7.44 14.69 18.67
CA ARG A 84 -6.85 16.01 18.51
C ARG A 84 -6.59 16.65 19.87
N GLU A 85 -7.58 16.66 20.76
CA GLU A 85 -7.42 17.21 22.11
C GLU A 85 -6.30 16.52 22.90
N LYS A 86 -6.20 15.19 22.80
CA LYS A 86 -5.17 14.40 23.50
C LYS A 86 -3.76 14.66 22.96
N LEU A 87 -3.63 14.76 21.65
CA LEU A 87 -2.38 15.10 20.97
C LEU A 87 -1.92 16.53 21.29
N ASP A 88 -2.86 17.49 21.28
CA ASP A 88 -2.60 18.90 21.64
C ASP A 88 -2.12 19.01 23.09
N ARG A 89 -2.79 18.36 24.05
CA ARG A 89 -2.39 18.34 25.48
C ARG A 89 -1.01 17.72 25.70
N SER A 90 -0.62 16.79 24.85
CA SER A 90 0.67 16.10 24.92
C SER A 90 1.80 16.88 24.23
N GLY A 91 1.49 18.05 23.64
CA GLY A 91 2.47 18.95 23.04
C GLY A 91 2.98 18.53 21.65
N PHE A 92 2.29 17.60 20.97
CA PHE A 92 2.65 17.22 19.61
C PHE A 92 2.29 18.32 18.62
N LYS A 93 3.14 18.51 17.60
CA LYS A 93 2.79 19.26 16.40
C LYS A 93 2.35 18.28 15.32
N PHE A 94 1.09 18.36 14.89
CA PHE A 94 0.51 17.35 14.00
C PHE A 94 -0.54 17.91 13.06
N GLU A 95 -0.79 17.16 11.99
CA GLU A 95 -1.97 17.28 11.13
C GLU A 95 -2.78 15.99 11.23
N ILE A 96 -4.08 16.11 11.54
CA ILE A 96 -5.01 14.98 11.56
C ILE A 96 -6.23 15.29 10.69
N TYR A 97 -6.53 14.40 9.75
CA TYR A 97 -7.66 14.54 8.84
C TYR A 97 -8.16 13.20 8.31
N GLY A 98 -9.41 13.17 7.87
CA GLY A 98 -9.98 12.02 7.16
C GLY A 98 -9.56 12.01 5.70
N ARG A 99 -8.94 10.92 5.26
CA ARG A 99 -8.60 10.63 3.87
C ARG A 99 -9.69 9.74 3.25
N PRO A 100 -10.40 10.19 2.22
CA PRO A 100 -11.29 9.31 1.46
C PRO A 100 -10.48 8.25 0.72
N LYS A 101 -11.02 7.03 0.59
CA LYS A 101 -10.48 6.02 -0.33
C LYS A 101 -10.84 6.40 -1.78
N SER A 102 -10.01 5.96 -2.72
CA SER A 102 -10.24 6.19 -4.15
C SER A 102 -11.42 5.35 -4.66
N ILE A 103 -12.03 5.78 -5.77
CA ILE A 103 -13.19 5.08 -6.34
C ILE A 103 -12.80 3.66 -6.77
N HIS A 104 -11.65 3.51 -7.43
CA HIS A 104 -11.09 2.22 -7.82
C HIS A 104 -10.84 1.30 -6.61
N SER A 105 -10.35 1.86 -5.49
CA SER A 105 -10.11 1.08 -4.26
C SER A 105 -11.41 0.57 -3.64
N ILE A 106 -12.47 1.38 -3.66
CA ILE A 106 -13.80 1.00 -3.15
C ILE A 106 -14.40 -0.07 -4.05
N TRP A 107 -14.36 0.15 -5.37
CA TRP A 107 -14.87 -0.81 -6.35
C TRP A 107 -14.18 -2.17 -6.27
N ASN A 108 -12.85 -2.20 -6.13
CA ASN A 108 -12.11 -3.45 -5.95
C ASN A 108 -12.52 -4.20 -4.68
N LYS A 109 -12.89 -3.49 -3.60
CA LYS A 109 -13.37 -4.14 -2.36
C LYS A 109 -14.76 -4.72 -2.54
N ILE A 110 -15.66 -3.97 -3.17
CA ILE A 110 -16.99 -4.44 -3.54
C ILE A 110 -16.87 -5.73 -4.39
N LYS A 111 -16.06 -5.70 -5.45
CA LYS A 111 -15.83 -6.88 -6.31
C LYS A 111 -15.18 -8.06 -5.57
N LYS A 112 -14.11 -7.83 -4.80
CA LYS A 112 -13.38 -8.91 -4.11
C LYS A 112 -14.19 -9.57 -2.99
N LYS A 113 -15.00 -8.79 -2.26
CA LYS A 113 -15.79 -9.30 -1.12
C LYS A 113 -17.23 -9.65 -1.48
N GLY A 114 -17.73 -9.21 -2.63
CA GLY A 114 -19.12 -9.44 -3.04
C GLY A 114 -20.15 -8.71 -2.15
N VAL A 115 -19.77 -7.56 -1.58
CA VAL A 115 -20.59 -6.78 -0.63
C VAL A 115 -21.17 -5.54 -1.29
N ALA A 116 -22.31 -5.05 -0.79
CA ALA A 116 -22.89 -3.79 -1.25
C ALA A 116 -22.03 -2.59 -0.83
N PHE A 117 -22.22 -1.42 -1.48
CA PHE A 117 -21.47 -0.20 -1.15
C PHE A 117 -21.67 0.22 0.31
N GLU A 118 -22.89 0.05 0.82
CA GLU A 118 -23.32 0.40 2.17
C GLU A 118 -22.64 -0.46 3.25
N GLU A 119 -22.20 -1.66 2.87
CA GLU A 119 -21.47 -2.61 3.73
C GLU A 119 -19.95 -2.40 3.70
N VAL A 120 -19.46 -1.48 2.86
CA VAL A 120 -18.05 -1.10 2.85
C VAL A 120 -17.77 -0.21 4.06
N TYR A 121 -17.39 -0.82 5.18
CA TYR A 121 -17.09 -0.10 6.43
C TYR A 121 -15.93 0.88 6.32
N ASP A 122 -15.06 0.72 5.32
CA ASP A 122 -13.76 1.36 5.27
C ASP A 122 -13.62 2.35 4.10
N LEU A 123 -14.68 3.15 3.83
CA LEU A 123 -14.70 4.20 2.80
C LEU A 123 -13.70 5.34 3.04
N PHE A 124 -13.20 5.48 4.25
CA PHE A 124 -12.17 6.45 4.61
C PHE A 124 -11.15 5.84 5.57
N ALA A 125 -10.04 6.53 5.74
CA ALA A 125 -9.06 6.29 6.79
C ALA A 125 -8.75 7.62 7.46
N ILE A 126 -8.31 7.59 8.71
CA ILE A 126 -7.78 8.76 9.40
C ILE A 126 -6.27 8.79 9.19
N ARG A 127 -5.74 9.94 8.83
CA ARG A 127 -4.31 10.15 8.67
C ARG A 127 -3.82 11.11 9.73
N VAL A 128 -2.77 10.71 10.44
CA VAL A 128 -2.04 11.53 11.40
C VAL A 128 -0.63 11.73 10.87
N ILE A 129 -0.25 12.99 10.66
CA ILE A 129 1.08 13.39 10.20
C ILE A 129 1.75 14.17 11.33
N LEU A 130 2.85 13.64 11.85
CA LEU A 130 3.62 14.27 12.93
C LEU A 130 4.75 15.13 12.39
N ASP A 131 4.96 16.28 13.02
CA ASP A 131 6.15 17.10 12.85
C ASP A 131 7.19 16.71 13.89
N SER A 132 7.95 15.66 13.57
CA SER A 132 8.95 15.04 14.44
C SER A 132 10.35 15.23 13.85
N SER A 133 11.37 15.31 14.70
CA SER A 133 12.76 15.14 14.26
C SER A 133 13.01 13.70 13.81
N GLN A 134 13.99 13.51 12.92
CA GLN A 134 14.29 12.21 12.31
C GLN A 134 14.64 11.11 13.34
N GLU A 135 15.32 11.50 14.42
CA GLU A 135 15.72 10.60 15.51
C GLU A 135 14.52 10.06 16.31
N LYS A 136 13.44 10.85 16.40
CA LYS A 136 12.26 10.56 17.23
C LYS A 136 11.06 10.04 16.46
N GLU A 137 11.12 9.98 15.13
CA GLU A 137 9.96 9.67 14.28
C GLU A 137 9.24 8.39 14.70
N LYS A 138 10.01 7.32 14.95
CA LYS A 138 9.45 6.02 15.35
C LYS A 138 8.82 6.08 16.73
N GLU A 139 9.53 6.66 17.70
CA GLU A 139 9.06 6.81 19.08
C GLU A 139 7.75 7.60 19.13
N GLU A 140 7.70 8.75 18.45
CA GLU A 140 6.51 9.60 18.43
C GLU A 140 5.31 8.92 17.74
N CYS A 141 5.54 8.20 16.63
CA CYS A 141 4.46 7.44 16.00
C CYS A 141 3.87 6.36 16.92
N TRP A 142 4.72 5.66 17.69
CA TRP A 142 4.27 4.67 18.67
C TRP A 142 3.56 5.29 19.88
N LYS A 143 4.01 6.45 20.35
CA LYS A 143 3.29 7.23 21.39
C LYS A 143 1.89 7.61 20.92
N VAL A 144 1.77 8.10 19.69
CA VAL A 144 0.47 8.45 19.10
C VAL A 144 -0.41 7.22 18.93
N TYR A 145 0.15 6.07 18.53
CA TYR A 145 -0.58 4.81 18.52
C TYR A 145 -1.14 4.46 19.90
N SER A 146 -0.34 4.55 20.97
CA SER A 146 -0.82 4.32 22.34
C SER A 146 -1.98 5.25 22.69
N MET A 147 -1.87 6.54 22.34
CA MET A 147 -2.93 7.52 22.61
C MET A 147 -4.24 7.18 21.90
N ILE A 148 -4.15 6.64 20.68
CA ILE A 148 -5.30 6.17 19.90
C ILE A 148 -5.91 4.93 20.55
N THR A 149 -5.09 3.96 20.98
CA THR A 149 -5.59 2.70 21.56
C THR A 149 -6.17 2.85 22.96
N ASP A 150 -5.79 3.89 23.67
CA ASP A 150 -6.44 4.28 24.93
C ASP A 150 -7.85 4.84 24.71
N GLU A 151 -8.07 5.52 23.59
CA GLU A 151 -9.36 6.16 23.26
C GLU A 151 -10.31 5.16 22.58
N TYR A 152 -9.77 4.30 21.72
CA TYR A 152 -10.54 3.37 20.91
C TYR A 152 -9.96 1.96 20.98
N THR A 153 -10.83 0.96 21.06
CA THR A 153 -10.42 -0.45 21.13
C THR A 153 -9.74 -0.88 19.83
N PRO A 154 -8.45 -1.29 19.84
CA PRO A 154 -7.76 -1.75 18.64
C PRO A 154 -8.14 -3.18 18.23
N SER A 155 -7.96 -3.47 16.95
CA SER A 155 -7.90 -4.83 16.41
C SER A 155 -6.43 -5.24 16.25
N PRO A 156 -5.87 -6.09 17.13
CA PRO A 156 -4.45 -6.46 17.09
C PRO A 156 -4.03 -7.11 15.77
N GLU A 157 -4.91 -7.94 15.19
CA GLU A 157 -4.68 -8.62 13.90
C GLU A 157 -4.53 -7.66 12.71
N ARG A 158 -4.99 -6.41 12.87
CA ARG A 158 -4.98 -5.37 11.83
C ARG A 158 -3.98 -4.26 12.11
N LEU A 159 -3.02 -4.51 13.00
CA LEU A 159 -1.83 -3.68 13.15
C LEU A 159 -0.81 -4.02 12.05
N ARG A 160 -0.26 -3.01 11.38
CA ARG A 160 0.85 -3.15 10.42
C ARG A 160 1.92 -2.11 10.74
N ASP A 161 3.07 -2.58 11.18
CA ASP A 161 4.22 -1.75 11.50
C ASP A 161 5.18 -1.65 10.30
N TRP A 162 4.97 -0.63 9.47
CA TRP A 162 5.88 -0.28 8.39
C TRP A 162 6.99 0.69 8.85
N LEU A 163 7.11 1.00 10.14
CA LEU A 163 8.20 1.81 10.68
C LEU A 163 9.42 0.95 10.99
N SER A 164 9.19 -0.24 11.55
CA SER A 164 10.25 -1.22 11.80
C SER A 164 10.63 -1.98 10.53
N ASN A 165 9.63 -2.26 9.68
CA ASN A 165 9.80 -3.01 8.44
C ASN A 165 9.24 -2.20 7.25
N PRO A 166 9.99 -1.20 6.74
CA PRO A 166 9.55 -0.43 5.57
C PRO A 166 9.34 -1.32 4.35
N LYS A 167 8.36 -0.97 3.51
CA LYS A 167 8.10 -1.70 2.26
C LYS A 167 9.26 -1.56 1.28
N SER A 168 9.32 -2.44 0.29
CA SER A 168 10.35 -2.42 -0.76
C SER A 168 10.46 -1.10 -1.53
N ASN A 169 9.38 -0.32 -1.62
CA ASN A 169 9.37 1.01 -2.23
C ASN A 169 9.68 2.17 -1.26
N GLY A 170 10.13 1.88 -0.03
CA GLY A 170 10.47 2.87 0.99
C GLY A 170 9.27 3.43 1.75
N TYR A 171 8.07 2.86 1.59
CA TYR A 171 6.89 3.29 2.34
C TYR A 171 7.03 2.97 3.83
N GLU A 172 6.85 4.02 4.65
CA GLU A 172 6.91 3.99 6.11
C GLU A 172 5.62 4.60 6.70
N ALA A 173 4.99 3.88 7.63
CA ALA A 173 3.84 4.30 8.43
C ALA A 173 3.48 3.22 9.45
N LEU A 174 2.77 3.60 10.51
CA LEU A 174 2.07 2.66 11.39
C LEU A 174 0.59 2.66 11.01
N HIS A 175 0.04 1.49 10.67
CA HIS A 175 -1.39 1.34 10.39
C HIS A 175 -2.04 0.54 11.51
N THR A 176 -3.11 1.06 12.07
CA THR A 176 -3.94 0.36 13.05
C THR A 176 -5.40 0.46 12.64
N THR A 177 -6.20 -0.53 13.00
CA THR A 177 -7.66 -0.47 12.86
C THR A 177 -8.28 -0.50 14.25
N VAL A 178 -9.13 0.47 14.54
CA VAL A 178 -9.77 0.63 15.86
C VAL A 178 -11.28 0.70 15.72
N MET A 179 -11.99 0.31 16.77
CA MET A 179 -13.44 0.44 16.85
C MET A 179 -13.79 1.89 17.16
N GLY A 180 -14.35 2.61 16.20
CA GLY A 180 -14.81 3.97 16.38
C GLY A 180 -16.22 4.04 16.99
N PRO A 181 -16.74 5.28 17.16
CA PRO A 181 -18.12 5.51 17.55
C PRO A 181 -19.10 4.74 16.66
N GLN A 182 -20.27 4.37 17.16
CA GLN A 182 -21.31 3.66 16.39
C GLN A 182 -20.88 2.26 15.87
N GLY A 183 -19.83 1.67 16.44
CA GLY A 183 -19.40 0.30 16.14
C GLY A 183 -18.77 0.12 14.76
N ARG A 184 -18.25 1.19 14.15
CA ARG A 184 -17.60 1.11 12.83
C ARG A 184 -16.09 0.99 12.99
N TRP A 185 -15.48 0.05 12.27
CA TRP A 185 -14.03 -0.09 12.20
C TRP A 185 -13.39 1.05 11.40
N VAL A 186 -12.43 1.76 12.00
CA VAL A 186 -11.72 2.89 11.39
C VAL A 186 -10.23 2.57 11.30
N GLU A 187 -9.69 2.66 10.10
CA GLU A 187 -8.24 2.56 9.86
C GLU A 187 -7.58 3.91 10.16
N VAL A 188 -6.54 3.90 10.99
CA VAL A 188 -5.72 5.07 11.32
C VAL A 188 -4.30 4.85 10.84
N GLN A 189 -3.78 5.79 10.08
CA GLN A 189 -2.42 5.79 9.51
C GLN A 189 -1.60 6.88 10.20
N ILE A 190 -0.54 6.50 10.88
CA ILE A 190 0.35 7.40 11.62
C ILE A 190 1.70 7.43 10.91
N ARG A 191 2.20 8.62 10.60
CA ARG A 191 3.50 8.82 9.97
C ARG A 191 4.02 10.23 10.23
N THR A 192 5.28 10.50 9.92
CA THR A 192 5.86 11.86 10.02
C THR A 192 5.77 12.60 8.69
N LYS A 193 6.11 13.91 8.69
CA LYS A 193 6.18 14.72 7.46
C LYS A 193 7.13 14.12 6.41
N ARG A 194 8.31 13.64 6.80
CA ARG A 194 9.28 12.98 5.90
C ARG A 194 8.67 11.71 5.29
N MET A 195 8.12 10.83 6.13
CA MET A 195 7.48 9.58 5.70
C MET A 195 6.28 9.86 4.77
N ASN A 196 5.51 10.91 5.07
CA ASN A 196 4.43 11.38 4.21
C ASN A 196 4.95 11.85 2.85
N GLU A 197 6.04 12.60 2.80
CA GLU A 197 6.63 13.06 1.54
C GLU A 197 7.13 11.88 0.68
N ILE A 198 7.82 10.90 1.29
CA ILE A 198 8.25 9.68 0.60
C ILE A 198 7.04 8.89 0.09
N ALA A 199 5.98 8.78 0.87
CA ALA A 199 4.79 8.05 0.45
C ALA A 199 4.00 8.76 -0.67
N GLU A 200 4.07 10.08 -0.80
CA GLU A 200 3.31 10.82 -1.84
C GLU A 200 4.14 11.05 -3.11
N LYS A 201 5.45 11.25 -2.97
CA LYS A 201 6.39 11.57 -4.07
C LYS A 201 7.35 10.43 -4.43
N GLY A 202 7.31 9.33 -3.69
CA GLY A 202 8.12 8.15 -3.94
C GLY A 202 9.63 8.43 -3.98
N LEU A 203 10.29 7.77 -4.93
CA LEU A 203 11.73 7.84 -5.15
C LEU A 203 12.28 9.25 -5.37
N ALA A 204 11.51 10.18 -5.94
CA ALA A 204 11.95 11.56 -6.14
C ALA A 204 12.19 12.30 -4.82
N ALA A 205 11.39 11.99 -3.78
CA ALA A 205 11.63 12.51 -2.44
C ALA A 205 12.80 11.80 -1.75
N HIS A 206 12.95 10.50 -1.98
CA HIS A 206 14.03 9.72 -1.38
C HIS A 206 15.43 10.20 -1.81
N TYR A 207 15.59 10.66 -3.06
CA TYR A 207 16.86 11.22 -3.57
C TYR A 207 17.25 12.53 -2.86
N LYS A 208 16.26 13.39 -2.55
CA LYS A 208 16.47 14.68 -1.85
C LYS A 208 16.99 14.51 -0.42
N TYR A 209 16.66 13.40 0.24
CA TYR A 209 17.05 13.14 1.63
C TYR A 209 18.32 12.28 1.78
N LYS A 210 18.92 11.82 0.66
CA LYS A 210 20.04 10.88 0.66
C LYS A 210 21.41 11.46 0.30
N GLU A 211 21.56 12.79 0.22
CA GLU A 211 22.89 13.42 0.23
C GLU A 211 23.59 13.12 1.58
N GLY A 212 24.24 11.95 1.69
CA GLY A 212 25.08 11.61 2.84
C GLY A 212 25.10 10.14 3.34
N SER A 213 24.33 9.20 2.78
CA SER A 213 24.43 7.79 3.23
C SER A 213 24.47 6.77 2.08
N ALA A 214 25.60 6.04 2.04
CA ALA A 214 25.96 4.99 1.09
C ALA A 214 25.09 3.75 1.26
N ASN A 215 23.85 3.81 0.78
CA ASN A 215 23.02 2.62 0.58
C ASN A 215 22.48 2.67 -0.85
N GLU A 216 23.42 2.65 -1.80
CA GLU A 216 23.27 2.18 -3.18
C GLU A 216 23.11 0.66 -3.10
N ASP A 217 21.99 0.08 -3.56
CA ASP A 217 21.97 -1.35 -3.90
C ASP A 217 20.63 -1.83 -4.46
N ARG A 218 19.48 -1.37 -3.92
CA ARG A 218 18.18 -1.94 -4.31
C ARG A 218 17.58 -1.33 -5.58
N PHE A 219 17.81 -0.04 -5.80
CA PHE A 219 17.28 0.67 -6.96
C PHE A 219 18.08 0.41 -8.23
N ASP A 220 19.42 0.41 -8.15
CA ASP A 220 20.27 0.08 -9.29
C ASP A 220 20.10 -1.38 -9.71
N LYS A 221 19.88 -2.30 -8.76
CA LYS A 221 19.47 -3.68 -9.08
C LYS A 221 18.12 -3.74 -9.79
N TRP A 222 17.14 -2.94 -9.36
CA TRP A 222 15.82 -2.87 -10.02
C TRP A 222 15.89 -2.27 -11.43
N PHE A 223 16.63 -1.17 -11.62
CA PHE A 223 16.87 -0.56 -12.93
C PHE A 223 17.68 -1.50 -13.83
N GLY A 224 18.63 -2.22 -13.26
CA GLY A 224 19.39 -3.28 -13.92
C GLY A 224 18.48 -4.39 -14.43
N GLN A 225 17.57 -4.91 -13.61
CA GLN A 225 16.58 -5.93 -14.01
C GLN A 225 15.65 -5.44 -15.11
N ILE A 226 15.13 -4.21 -15.02
CA ILE A 226 14.28 -3.65 -16.09
C ILE A 226 15.08 -3.51 -17.39
N ARG A 227 16.31 -3.02 -17.30
CA ARG A 227 17.19 -2.88 -18.46
C ARG A 227 17.46 -4.24 -19.08
N GLU A 228 17.84 -5.23 -18.29
CA GLU A 228 18.12 -6.60 -18.73
C GLU A 228 16.92 -7.21 -19.47
N VAL A 229 15.72 -7.09 -18.90
CA VAL A 229 14.49 -7.62 -19.52
C VAL A 229 14.09 -6.86 -20.80
N ILE A 230 14.28 -5.53 -20.85
CA ILE A 230 14.06 -4.74 -22.08
C ILE A 230 15.07 -5.10 -23.18
N THR A 231 16.29 -5.51 -22.79
CA THR A 231 17.36 -5.84 -23.72
C THR A 231 17.27 -7.28 -24.22
N SER A 232 16.65 -8.19 -23.46
CA SER A 232 16.35 -9.57 -23.88
C SER A 232 15.12 -9.63 -24.80
N GLN A 233 15.26 -9.12 -26.02
CA GLN A 233 14.19 -9.07 -27.02
C GLN A 233 14.03 -10.39 -27.79
N ASP A 234 13.50 -11.44 -27.16
CA ASP A 234 13.19 -12.70 -27.89
C ASP A 234 11.94 -13.45 -27.39
N THR A 235 11.01 -12.79 -26.72
CA THR A 235 9.72 -13.41 -26.32
C THR A 235 8.53 -12.54 -26.67
N ASP A 236 7.44 -13.20 -27.08
CA ASP A 236 6.17 -12.58 -27.46
C ASP A 236 5.73 -11.53 -26.44
N SER A 237 5.45 -10.31 -26.93
CA SER A 237 5.11 -9.13 -26.11
C SER A 237 3.97 -9.34 -25.09
N VAL A 238 3.13 -10.36 -25.29
CA VAL A 238 2.03 -10.75 -24.39
C VAL A 238 2.54 -11.52 -23.18
N ASP A 239 3.46 -12.47 -23.39
CA ASP A 239 4.09 -13.25 -22.31
C ASP A 239 5.00 -12.34 -21.47
N PHE A 240 5.73 -11.42 -22.10
CA PHE A 240 6.47 -10.38 -21.38
C PHE A 240 5.55 -9.55 -20.46
N LEU A 241 4.40 -9.08 -20.94
CA LEU A 241 3.47 -8.31 -20.10
C LEU A 241 2.90 -9.13 -18.95
N GLN A 242 2.69 -10.43 -19.16
CA GLN A 242 2.19 -11.35 -18.15
C GLN A 242 3.26 -11.69 -17.10
N ASP A 243 4.51 -11.93 -17.51
CA ASP A 243 5.65 -12.17 -16.62
C ASP A 243 6.06 -10.90 -15.89
N PHE A 244 6.08 -9.77 -16.59
CA PHE A 244 6.25 -8.44 -16.01
C PHE A 244 5.17 -8.22 -14.95
N LYS A 245 3.90 -8.47 -15.24
CA LYS A 245 2.83 -8.37 -14.24
C LYS A 245 3.03 -9.29 -13.05
N THR A 246 3.41 -10.55 -13.27
CA THR A 246 3.56 -11.56 -12.20
C THR A 246 4.72 -11.20 -11.26
N SER A 247 5.84 -10.75 -11.80
CA SER A 247 7.00 -10.27 -11.03
C SER A 247 6.72 -8.92 -10.32
N PHE A 248 5.86 -8.09 -10.91
CA PHE A 248 5.67 -6.69 -10.49
C PHE A 248 4.48 -6.47 -9.54
N LEU A 249 3.38 -7.24 -9.69
CA LEU A 249 2.17 -7.18 -8.86
C LEU A 249 2.16 -8.19 -7.71
N ALA A 250 3.21 -8.99 -7.52
CA ALA A 250 3.27 -9.88 -6.38
C ALA A 250 3.11 -9.07 -5.08
N GLU A 251 1.94 -9.19 -4.45
CA GLU A 251 1.73 -8.74 -3.08
C GLU A 251 2.81 -9.42 -2.22
N GLU A 252 3.37 -8.75 -1.22
CA GLU A 252 4.43 -9.32 -0.38
C GLU A 252 3.81 -9.95 0.89
N ILE A 253 4.29 -11.12 1.30
CA ILE A 253 4.04 -11.75 2.60
C ILE A 253 5.24 -11.57 3.53
N TYR A 254 4.96 -11.50 4.82
CA TYR A 254 5.96 -11.42 5.88
C TYR A 254 6.06 -12.78 6.57
N VAL A 255 7.23 -13.39 6.54
CA VAL A 255 7.48 -14.69 7.16
C VAL A 255 8.60 -14.53 8.18
N TYR A 256 8.42 -15.11 9.35
CA TYR A 256 9.33 -14.97 10.49
C TYR A 256 10.28 -16.16 10.57
N THR A 257 11.55 -15.90 10.83
CA THR A 257 12.48 -16.96 11.21
C THR A 257 12.24 -17.34 12.68
N PRO A 258 12.65 -18.55 13.12
CA PRO A 258 12.59 -18.92 14.53
C PRO A 258 13.39 -18.00 15.47
N LYS A 259 14.31 -17.20 14.92
CA LYS A 259 15.11 -16.21 15.66
C LYS A 259 14.43 -14.83 15.73
N GLY A 260 13.27 -14.66 15.10
CA GLY A 260 12.52 -13.42 15.07
C GLY A 260 12.85 -12.49 13.89
N ASP A 261 13.72 -12.90 12.97
CA ASP A 261 14.02 -12.10 11.77
C ASP A 261 12.85 -12.15 10.78
N VAL A 262 12.51 -11.02 10.18
CA VAL A 262 11.45 -10.93 9.17
C VAL A 262 12.04 -11.06 7.77
N LYS A 263 11.43 -11.92 6.95
CA LYS A 263 11.69 -11.99 5.50
C LYS A 263 10.44 -11.60 4.72
N MET A 264 10.63 -10.72 3.74
CA MET A 264 9.59 -10.36 2.78
C MET A 264 9.73 -11.26 1.56
N LEU A 265 8.66 -11.97 1.22
CA LEU A 265 8.59 -12.84 0.05
C LEU A 265 7.37 -12.48 -0.81
N PRO A 266 7.38 -12.77 -2.12
CA PRO A 266 6.18 -12.73 -2.94
C PRO A 266 5.03 -13.60 -2.38
N VAL A 267 3.79 -13.14 -2.52
CA VAL A 267 2.58 -13.94 -2.23
C VAL A 267 2.62 -15.19 -3.08
N GLY A 268 2.39 -16.33 -2.42
CA GLY A 268 2.47 -17.64 -3.06
C GLY A 268 3.85 -18.28 -3.00
N SER A 269 4.86 -17.59 -2.45
CA SER A 269 6.14 -18.21 -2.12
C SER A 269 5.97 -19.42 -1.21
N THR A 270 6.79 -20.42 -1.48
CA THR A 270 6.80 -21.69 -0.78
C THR A 270 7.82 -21.71 0.35
N ALA A 271 7.75 -22.72 1.21
CA ALA A 271 8.77 -22.95 2.22
C ALA A 271 10.18 -23.13 1.63
N LEU A 272 10.29 -23.65 0.40
CA LEU A 272 11.56 -23.74 -0.31
C LEU A 272 12.11 -22.35 -0.69
N ASP A 273 11.25 -21.47 -1.21
CA ASP A 273 11.64 -20.09 -1.56
C ASP A 273 12.16 -19.34 -0.33
N PHE A 274 11.51 -19.54 0.82
CA PHE A 274 11.99 -19.01 2.09
C PHE A 274 13.36 -19.55 2.48
N ALA A 275 13.60 -20.86 2.32
CA ALA A 275 14.92 -21.45 2.59
C ALA A 275 16.03 -20.83 1.71
N PHE A 276 15.77 -20.62 0.41
CA PHE A 276 16.69 -19.92 -0.49
C PHE A 276 16.88 -18.44 -0.13
N SER A 277 15.84 -17.77 0.38
CA SER A 277 15.93 -16.39 0.86
C SER A 277 16.80 -16.21 2.10
N ILE A 278 16.99 -17.28 2.90
CA ILE A 278 17.91 -17.29 4.03
C ILE A 278 19.33 -17.50 3.53
N HIS A 279 19.58 -18.58 2.78
CA HIS A 279 20.88 -18.87 2.19
C HIS A 279 20.75 -19.97 1.12
N SER A 280 21.51 -19.84 0.02
CA SER A 280 21.51 -20.82 -1.09
C SER A 280 21.79 -22.26 -0.60
N ALA A 281 22.82 -22.45 0.22
CA ALA A 281 23.15 -23.75 0.80
C ALA A 281 22.05 -24.37 1.70
N ILE A 282 21.20 -23.55 2.33
CA ILE A 282 20.05 -24.01 3.13
C ILE A 282 18.93 -24.44 2.19
N GLY A 283 18.62 -23.63 1.17
CA GLY A 283 17.67 -23.98 0.12
C GLY A 283 18.01 -25.30 -0.58
N SER A 284 19.26 -25.49 -0.99
CA SER A 284 19.72 -26.71 -1.67
C SER A 284 19.70 -27.98 -0.80
N LYS A 285 19.69 -27.85 0.53
CA LYS A 285 19.62 -28.97 1.48
C LYS A 285 18.25 -29.10 2.15
N CYS A 286 17.26 -28.32 1.71
CA CYS A 286 15.93 -28.28 2.30
C CYS A 286 15.15 -29.57 1.99
N ILE A 287 14.83 -30.35 3.03
CA ILE A 287 14.09 -31.62 2.95
C ILE A 287 12.63 -31.48 3.42
N GLY A 288 12.33 -30.45 4.20
CA GLY A 288 11.03 -30.21 4.78
C GLY A 288 11.02 -28.91 5.56
N ALA A 289 9.83 -28.42 5.90
CA ALA A 289 9.70 -27.18 6.66
C ALA A 289 8.77 -27.35 7.86
N LYS A 290 8.98 -26.50 8.86
CA LYS A 290 8.11 -26.41 10.04
C LYS A 290 7.58 -24.99 10.14
N VAL A 291 6.28 -24.82 9.97
CA VAL A 291 5.59 -23.53 10.01
C VAL A 291 4.66 -23.54 11.21
N ASN A 292 4.75 -22.54 12.11
CA ASN A 292 3.93 -22.46 13.32
C ASN A 292 3.87 -23.79 14.11
N HIS A 293 5.05 -24.38 14.30
CA HIS A 293 5.28 -25.68 14.93
C HIS A 293 4.69 -26.92 14.23
N LYS A 294 4.09 -26.80 13.04
CA LYS A 294 3.56 -27.91 12.25
C LYS A 294 4.49 -28.26 11.09
N LEU A 295 4.71 -29.56 10.87
CA LEU A 295 5.47 -30.05 9.71
C LEU A 295 4.64 -29.87 8.44
N VAL A 296 5.26 -29.26 7.42
CA VAL A 296 4.65 -28.98 6.12
C VAL A 296 5.61 -29.39 4.99
N PRO A 297 5.10 -29.76 3.81
CA PRO A 297 5.95 -30.03 2.65
C PRO A 297 6.69 -28.77 2.19
N ILE A 298 7.81 -28.93 1.50
CA ILE A 298 8.59 -27.79 0.96
C ILE A 298 7.80 -26.93 -0.05
N SER A 299 6.77 -27.50 -0.68
CA SER A 299 5.85 -26.83 -1.60
C SER A 299 4.72 -26.06 -0.90
N HIS A 300 4.67 -26.08 0.44
CA HIS A 300 3.66 -25.37 1.20
C HIS A 300 3.78 -23.86 0.96
N LYS A 301 2.67 -23.25 0.50
CA LYS A 301 2.58 -21.81 0.28
C LYS A 301 2.47 -21.09 1.62
N LEU A 302 3.43 -20.22 1.88
CA LEU A 302 3.51 -19.43 3.10
C LEU A 302 2.45 -18.33 3.10
N ARG A 303 1.98 -17.98 4.29
CA ARG A 303 1.06 -16.88 4.55
C ARG A 303 1.79 -15.80 5.34
N SER A 304 1.29 -14.57 5.25
CA SER A 304 1.85 -13.49 6.06
C SER A 304 1.59 -13.76 7.55
N GLY A 305 2.63 -13.74 8.37
CA GLY A 305 2.59 -14.08 9.78
C GLY A 305 3.07 -15.50 10.12
N ASP A 306 3.39 -16.31 9.10
CA ASP A 306 3.94 -17.66 9.27
C ASP A 306 5.39 -17.67 9.77
#